data_AF-A0A830BP24-F1
#
_entry.id   AF-A0A830BP24-F1
#
_cell.length_a   1.000
_cell.length_b   1.000
_cell.length_c   1.000
_cell.angle_alpha   90.00
_cell.angle_beta   90.00
_cell.angle_gamma   90.00
#
_symmetry.space_group_name_H-M   'P 1'
#
loop_
_entity.id
_entity.type
_entity.pdbx_description
1 polymer ?
#
loop_
_entity_poly.entity_id
_entity_poly.type
_entity_poly.pdbx_seq_one_letter_code
_entity_poly.pdbx_strand_id
1 'polypeptide(L)'
;MILANDENQGQDIFADVHVLPAVLLGASKAKAVIMYGNRAPVMAAFSSRGPNLVDPNILKPDVTALGVNILAAWPDWSPAAIMSALMTTAYVKDSKNNLISDAAALNDSESATPFEYGSGHVDPERAFDLGLIYDISTQDYLEYLCSLNYNSSQVTLFAGKNTTCPVASHFRPGDLNYPSFSVIFSRKLTGTTYSRTVTNVGIALSTYSVKVIEPEGGSITVQPKVLKFGKMGKKKEL
;
A
#
# COMPACT_ATOMS: atom_id res chain seq x y z
N MET A 1 -19.29 -15.08 -13.05
CA MET A 1 -20.04 -15.63 -11.89
C MET A 1 -19.72 -17.11 -11.74
N ILE A 2 -19.49 -17.62 -10.53
CA ILE A 2 -19.22 -19.05 -10.32
C ILE A 2 -20.43 -19.64 -9.59
N LEU A 3 -21.10 -20.60 -10.21
CA LEU A 3 -22.14 -21.41 -9.61
C LEU A 3 -21.49 -22.67 -9.05
N ALA A 4 -21.76 -23.00 -7.79
CA ALA A 4 -21.07 -24.06 -7.07
C ALA A 4 -22.10 -24.96 -6.38
N ASN A 5 -22.13 -26.24 -6.74
CA ASN A 5 -23.03 -27.22 -6.13
C ASN A 5 -22.64 -27.48 -4.67
N ASP A 6 -23.64 -27.69 -3.82
CA ASP A 6 -23.42 -28.19 -2.46
C ASP A 6 -23.22 -29.72 -2.44
N GLU A 7 -22.90 -30.29 -1.27
CA GLU A 7 -22.70 -31.75 -1.15
C GLU A 7 -23.96 -32.56 -1.49
N ASN A 8 -25.16 -31.98 -1.34
CA ASN A 8 -26.43 -32.63 -1.64
C ASN A 8 -26.72 -32.69 -3.14
N GLN A 9 -26.30 -31.68 -3.90
CA GLN A 9 -26.40 -31.61 -5.35
C GLN A 9 -25.24 -32.33 -6.06
N GLY A 10 -24.14 -32.61 -5.37
CA GLY A 10 -23.07 -33.43 -5.93
C GLY A 10 -22.50 -32.85 -7.23
N GLN A 11 -22.37 -33.68 -8.27
CA GLN A 11 -21.81 -33.28 -9.57
C GLN A 11 -22.88 -32.88 -10.60
N ASP A 12 -24.05 -32.45 -10.13
CA ASP A 12 -25.15 -32.04 -11.01
C ASP A 12 -24.71 -30.92 -11.98
N ILE A 13 -25.25 -30.96 -13.20
CA ILE A 13 -24.95 -30.06 -14.30
C ILE A 13 -26.11 -29.14 -14.66
N PHE A 14 -27.25 -29.25 -13.95
CA PHE A 14 -28.37 -28.34 -14.12
C PHE A 14 -28.01 -26.93 -13.61
N ALA A 15 -28.03 -25.96 -14.52
CA ALA A 15 -27.90 -24.53 -14.21
C ALA A 15 -28.95 -23.72 -14.96
N ASP A 16 -29.51 -22.73 -14.29
CA ASP A 16 -30.39 -21.74 -14.92
C ASP A 16 -29.59 -20.80 -15.83
N VAL A 17 -30.17 -20.47 -16.98
CA VAL A 17 -29.58 -19.54 -17.94
C VAL A 17 -29.34 -18.18 -17.27
N HIS A 18 -28.12 -17.66 -17.40
CA HIS A 18 -27.71 -16.35 -16.89
C HIS A 18 -27.13 -15.48 -18.00
N VAL A 19 -27.32 -14.16 -17.89
CA VAL A 19 -26.90 -13.17 -18.90
C VAL A 19 -25.42 -12.79 -18.80
N LEU A 20 -24.82 -12.99 -17.61
CA LEU A 20 -23.39 -12.73 -17.38
C LEU A 20 -22.58 -14.01 -17.60
N PRO A 21 -21.30 -13.91 -18.02
CA PRO A 21 -20.42 -15.07 -18.11
C PRO A 21 -20.39 -15.86 -16.78
N ALA A 22 -20.86 -17.10 -16.82
CA ALA A 22 -20.95 -17.97 -15.65
C ALA A 22 -20.32 -19.36 -15.91
N VAL A 23 -19.77 -19.97 -14.87
CA VAL A 23 -19.26 -21.35 -14.88
C VAL A 23 -19.85 -22.13 -13.71
N LEU A 24 -20.33 -23.34 -13.96
CA LEU A 24 -20.86 -24.25 -12.95
C LEU A 24 -19.77 -25.24 -12.49
N LEU A 25 -19.66 -25.45 -11.18
CA LEU A 25 -18.74 -26.38 -10.55
C LEU A 25 -19.52 -27.41 -9.73
N GLY A 26 -19.23 -28.69 -9.95
CA GLY A 26 -19.75 -29.75 -9.09
C GLY A 26 -19.10 -29.75 -7.69
N ALA A 27 -19.76 -30.39 -6.72
CA ALA A 27 -19.50 -30.31 -5.27
C ALA A 27 -18.02 -30.49 -4.86
N SER A 28 -17.29 -31.41 -5.51
CA SER A 28 -15.87 -31.65 -5.20
C SER A 28 -14.97 -30.47 -5.58
N LYS A 29 -15.20 -29.85 -6.74
CA LYS A 29 -14.46 -28.66 -7.20
C LYS A 29 -14.99 -27.39 -6.54
N ALA A 30 -16.31 -27.34 -6.30
CA ALA A 30 -16.96 -26.31 -5.51
C ALA A 30 -16.37 -26.23 -4.10
N LYS A 31 -16.12 -27.36 -3.42
CA LYS A 31 -15.48 -27.38 -2.10
C LYS A 31 -14.09 -26.75 -2.11
N ALA A 32 -13.30 -27.00 -3.15
CA ALA A 32 -12.00 -26.34 -3.34
C ALA A 32 -12.17 -24.83 -3.57
N VAL A 33 -13.10 -24.41 -4.45
CA VAL A 33 -13.33 -22.98 -4.75
C VAL A 33 -13.94 -22.22 -3.55
N ILE A 34 -14.83 -22.86 -2.79
CA ILE A 34 -15.40 -22.34 -1.54
C ILE A 34 -14.31 -22.30 -0.46
N MET A 35 -13.41 -23.27 -0.40
CA MET A 35 -12.26 -23.24 0.50
C MET A 35 -11.30 -22.09 0.14
N TYR A 36 -11.04 -21.85 -1.15
CA TYR A 36 -10.35 -20.65 -1.65
C TYR A 36 -11.12 -19.36 -1.33
N GLY A 37 -12.46 -19.41 -1.27
CA GLY A 37 -13.34 -18.29 -0.90
C GLY A 37 -13.56 -18.09 0.60
N ASN A 38 -13.14 -19.03 1.45
CA ASN A 38 -13.44 -19.01 2.89
C ASN A 38 -12.58 -18.01 3.68
N ARG A 39 -11.57 -17.43 3.06
CA ARG A 39 -10.72 -16.40 3.64
C ARG A 39 -10.26 -15.48 2.52
N ALA A 40 -10.66 -14.22 2.56
CA ALA A 40 -10.26 -13.23 1.58
C ALA A 40 -10.12 -11.85 2.25
N PRO A 41 -9.11 -11.06 1.86
CA PRO A 41 -8.07 -11.37 0.89
C PRO A 41 -6.95 -12.25 1.50
N VAL A 42 -6.20 -12.93 0.62
CA VAL A 42 -5.02 -13.75 0.94
C VAL A 42 -3.92 -13.39 -0.06
N MET A 43 -2.67 -13.33 0.39
CA MET A 43 -1.54 -13.08 -0.51
C MET A 43 -1.32 -14.29 -1.42
N ALA A 44 -1.29 -14.05 -2.73
CA ALA A 44 -1.03 -15.11 -3.69
C ALA A 44 0.41 -15.64 -3.53
N ALA A 45 0.57 -16.96 -3.60
CA ALA A 45 1.85 -17.62 -3.40
C ALA A 45 2.92 -17.21 -4.43
N PHE A 46 2.50 -16.82 -5.64
CA PHE A 46 3.40 -16.33 -6.70
C PHE A 46 3.67 -14.82 -6.64
N SER A 47 3.07 -14.09 -5.69
CA SER A 47 3.30 -12.66 -5.55
C SER A 47 4.76 -12.41 -5.13
N SER A 48 5.46 -11.55 -5.87
CA SER A 48 6.83 -11.17 -5.51
C SER A 48 6.87 -10.48 -4.15
N ARG A 49 7.90 -10.76 -3.36
CA ARG A 49 8.06 -10.22 -2.01
C ARG A 49 9.18 -9.17 -1.95
N GLY A 50 9.04 -8.22 -1.04
CA GLY A 50 10.07 -7.23 -0.74
C GLY A 50 11.23 -7.79 0.09
N PRO A 51 12.20 -6.94 0.47
CA PRO A 51 12.27 -5.51 0.18
C PRO A 51 12.64 -5.21 -1.28
N ASN A 52 12.49 -3.94 -1.68
CA ASN A 52 13.02 -3.46 -2.95
C ASN A 52 14.57 -3.57 -2.95
N LEU A 53 15.12 -4.19 -3.99
CA LEU A 53 16.56 -4.43 -4.13
C LEU A 53 17.38 -3.17 -4.41
N VAL A 54 16.75 -2.12 -4.96
CA VAL A 54 17.40 -0.84 -5.26
C VAL A 54 17.39 0.08 -4.04
N ASP A 55 16.24 0.22 -3.39
CA ASP A 55 16.12 0.97 -2.14
C ASP A 55 15.21 0.25 -1.14
N PRO A 56 15.78 -0.35 -0.08
CA PRO A 56 14.99 -1.02 0.94
C PRO A 56 14.20 -0.06 1.84
N ASN A 57 14.41 1.26 1.78
CA ASN A 57 13.70 2.22 2.62
C ASN A 57 12.26 2.47 2.13
N ILE A 58 11.94 2.07 0.90
CA ILE A 58 10.61 2.15 0.32
C ILE A 58 10.02 0.75 0.22
N LEU A 59 8.90 0.53 0.91
CA LEU A 59 8.08 -0.66 0.66
C LEU A 59 7.52 -0.53 -0.77
N LYS A 60 7.47 -1.64 -1.50
CA LYS A 60 6.78 -1.66 -2.80
C LYS A 60 5.37 -1.06 -2.65
N PRO A 61 4.85 -0.32 -3.65
CA PRO A 61 3.44 0.06 -3.70
C PRO A 61 2.57 -1.16 -4.00
N ASP A 62 2.66 -2.19 -3.18
CA ASP A 62 1.75 -3.31 -3.26
C ASP A 62 0.49 -2.87 -2.50
N VAL A 63 -0.51 -2.40 -3.24
CA VAL A 63 -1.89 -2.39 -2.77
C VAL A 63 -2.57 -3.55 -3.49
N THR A 64 -3.12 -4.50 -2.74
CA THR A 64 -3.72 -5.68 -3.35
C THR A 64 -5.11 -5.35 -3.92
N ALA A 65 -5.34 -5.74 -5.19
CA ALA A 65 -6.57 -5.56 -5.98
C ALA A 65 -6.98 -4.11 -6.30
N LEU A 66 -6.40 -3.53 -7.36
CA LEU A 66 -6.94 -2.33 -7.99
C LEU A 66 -8.06 -2.73 -8.96
N GLY A 67 -9.31 -2.57 -8.53
CA GLY A 67 -10.49 -2.64 -9.41
C GLY A 67 -10.56 -1.43 -10.34
N VAL A 68 -11.12 -1.64 -11.53
CA VAL A 68 -11.38 -0.59 -12.53
C VAL A 68 -12.52 0.29 -12.03
N ASN A 69 -12.25 1.36 -11.26
CA ASN A 69 -13.16 2.51 -11.04
C ASN A 69 -12.67 3.64 -10.08
N ILE A 70 -11.46 3.60 -9.53
CA ILE A 70 -11.17 4.42 -8.33
C ILE A 70 -10.89 5.91 -8.61
N LEU A 71 -10.45 6.32 -9.82
CA LEU A 71 -9.68 7.57 -9.96
C LEU A 71 -10.22 8.65 -10.91
N ALA A 72 -11.40 8.46 -11.50
CA ALA A 72 -12.00 9.54 -12.32
C ALA A 72 -12.55 10.71 -11.48
N ALA A 73 -12.66 10.57 -10.17
CA ALA A 73 -13.30 11.57 -9.30
C ALA A 73 -12.41 12.77 -8.93
N TRP A 74 -11.08 12.68 -9.06
CA TRP A 74 -10.14 13.70 -8.58
C TRP A 74 -9.13 14.11 -9.66
N PRO A 75 -9.53 14.96 -10.62
CA PRO A 75 -8.68 15.35 -11.76
C PRO A 75 -7.46 16.18 -11.35
N ASP A 76 -7.53 16.90 -10.22
CA ASP A 76 -6.46 17.81 -9.76
C ASP A 76 -5.40 17.13 -8.91
N TRP A 77 -5.55 15.83 -8.61
CA TRP A 77 -4.62 15.11 -7.74
C TRP A 77 -3.39 14.64 -8.50
N SER A 78 -2.23 14.76 -7.84
CA SER A 78 -1.01 14.15 -8.35
C SER A 78 -1.13 12.62 -8.31
N PRO A 79 -0.39 11.90 -9.17
CA PRO A 79 -0.31 10.43 -9.07
C PRO A 79 0.14 9.94 -7.69
N ALA A 80 0.98 10.72 -6.99
CA ALA A 80 1.43 10.41 -5.64
C ALA A 80 0.33 10.60 -4.58
N ALA A 81 -0.50 11.65 -4.70
CA ALA A 81 -1.66 11.86 -3.84
C ALA A 81 -2.67 10.72 -3.96
N ILE A 82 -2.92 10.29 -5.19
CA ILE A 82 -3.75 9.12 -5.50
C ILE A 82 -3.19 7.85 -4.86
N MET A 83 -1.89 7.58 -5.05
CA MET A 83 -1.23 6.43 -4.43
C MET A 83 -1.34 6.51 -2.89
N SER A 84 -1.12 7.68 -2.32
CA SER A 84 -1.24 7.90 -0.87
C SER A 84 -2.64 7.58 -0.35
N ALA A 85 -3.70 7.97 -1.06
CA ALA A 85 -5.06 7.62 -0.64
C ALA A 85 -5.25 6.11 -0.58
N LEU A 86 -4.92 5.41 -1.66
CA LEU A 86 -5.05 3.95 -1.75
C LEU A 86 -4.25 3.23 -0.66
N MET A 87 -3.03 3.69 -0.37
CA MET A 87 -2.15 3.07 0.61
C MET A 87 -2.60 3.34 2.06
N THR A 88 -2.93 4.59 2.40
CA THR A 88 -3.26 4.95 3.78
C THR A 88 -4.65 4.49 4.22
N THR A 89 -5.55 4.20 3.27
CA THR A 89 -6.89 3.67 3.57
C THR A 89 -7.01 2.15 3.43
N ALA A 90 -5.96 1.49 2.93
CA ALA A 90 -5.92 0.04 2.80
C ALA A 90 -6.12 -0.67 4.16
N TYR A 91 -6.65 -1.90 4.10
CA TYR A 91 -6.89 -2.73 5.27
C TYR A 91 -6.05 -4.02 5.23
N VAL A 92 -5.63 -4.49 6.40
CA VAL A 92 -4.75 -5.67 6.55
C VAL A 92 -5.47 -6.90 7.10
N LYS A 93 -6.81 -6.87 7.11
CA LYS A 93 -7.64 -7.93 7.68
C LYS A 93 -8.45 -8.68 6.62
N ASP A 94 -8.70 -9.95 6.87
CA ASP A 94 -9.57 -10.79 6.04
C ASP A 94 -11.05 -10.75 6.48
N SER A 95 -11.90 -11.46 5.73
CA SER A 95 -13.32 -11.65 6.00
C SER A 95 -13.64 -12.30 7.36
N LYS A 96 -12.65 -12.91 8.02
CA LYS A 96 -12.74 -13.48 9.38
C LYS A 96 -12.11 -12.57 10.43
N ASN A 97 -11.74 -11.33 10.07
CA ASN A 97 -11.11 -10.34 10.92
C ASN A 97 -9.73 -10.75 11.47
N ASN A 98 -9.09 -11.75 10.85
CA ASN A 98 -7.68 -12.09 11.10
C ASN A 98 -6.79 -11.26 10.17
N LEU A 99 -5.49 -11.21 10.44
CA LEU A 99 -4.54 -10.64 9.48
C LEU A 99 -4.57 -11.43 8.17
N ILE A 100 -4.35 -10.73 7.05
CA ILE A 100 -4.18 -11.35 5.72
C ILE A 100 -3.12 -12.44 5.85
N SER A 101 -3.44 -13.66 5.41
CA SER A 101 -2.49 -14.78 5.40
C SER A 101 -1.70 -14.83 4.10
N ASP A 102 -0.61 -15.58 4.12
CA ASP A 102 0.16 -15.92 2.93
C ASP A 102 -0.19 -17.32 2.42
N ALA A 103 -0.62 -17.44 1.16
CA ALA A 103 -0.88 -18.74 0.53
C ALA A 103 0.39 -19.57 0.26
N ALA A 104 1.57 -18.96 0.29
CA ALA A 104 2.85 -19.68 0.22
C ALA A 104 3.32 -20.20 1.59
N ALA A 105 2.71 -19.76 2.69
CA ALA A 105 3.11 -20.20 4.02
C ALA A 105 2.78 -21.69 4.20
N LEU A 106 3.69 -22.41 4.88
CA LEU A 106 3.51 -23.83 5.17
C LEU A 106 2.33 -24.09 6.13
N ASN A 107 1.91 -23.06 6.87
CA ASN A 107 0.80 -23.10 7.80
C ASN A 107 -0.20 -21.98 7.50
N ASP A 108 -1.49 -22.31 7.38
CA ASP A 108 -2.59 -21.33 7.17
C ASP A 108 -2.71 -20.27 8.28
N SER A 109 -2.03 -20.46 9.42
CA SER A 109 -2.01 -19.52 10.55
C SER A 109 -0.95 -18.42 10.40
N GLU A 110 -0.04 -18.52 9.44
CA GLU A 110 1.00 -17.51 9.25
C GLU A 110 0.41 -16.27 8.56
N SER A 111 0.55 -15.14 9.25
CA SER A 111 0.09 -13.85 8.75
C SER A 111 1.12 -13.29 7.80
N ALA A 112 0.66 -12.72 6.70
CA ALA A 112 1.52 -12.05 5.75
C ALA A 112 2.17 -10.82 6.41
N THR A 113 3.32 -10.40 5.89
CA THR A 113 4.06 -9.22 6.38
C THR A 113 3.85 -8.01 5.46
N PRO A 114 4.18 -6.78 5.92
CA PRO A 114 4.15 -5.59 5.06
C PRO A 114 5.07 -5.69 3.82
N PHE A 115 6.06 -6.57 3.80
CA PHE A 115 6.86 -6.84 2.60
C PHE A 115 6.11 -7.65 1.54
N GLU A 116 4.90 -8.12 1.85
CA GLU A 116 4.10 -9.01 1.01
C GLU A 116 2.83 -8.31 0.57
N TYR A 117 2.05 -7.77 1.52
CA TYR A 117 0.82 -7.02 1.22
C TYR A 117 1.03 -5.51 1.10
N GLY A 118 2.25 -4.98 1.30
CA GLY A 118 2.52 -3.55 1.30
C GLY A 118 1.72 -2.83 2.39
N SER A 119 0.79 -1.97 1.96
CA SER A 119 -0.14 -1.28 2.87
C SER A 119 -1.42 -2.07 3.18
N GLY A 120 -1.68 -3.14 2.43
CA GLY A 120 -2.83 -4.03 2.60
C GLY A 120 -3.68 -4.19 1.34
N HIS A 121 -4.95 -4.50 1.53
CA HIS A 121 -5.96 -4.55 0.49
C HIS A 121 -6.64 -3.22 0.28
N VAL A 122 -6.86 -2.85 -0.97
CA VAL A 122 -7.46 -1.57 -1.35
C VAL A 122 -8.88 -1.47 -0.77
N ASP A 123 -9.19 -0.30 -0.20
CA ASP A 123 -10.55 0.10 0.14
C ASP A 123 -10.94 1.34 -0.69
N PRO A 124 -11.61 1.15 -1.85
CA PRO A 124 -11.97 2.26 -2.73
C PRO A 124 -12.91 3.28 -2.08
N GLU A 125 -13.81 2.81 -1.21
CA GLU A 125 -14.80 3.66 -0.55
C GLU A 125 -14.10 4.58 0.45
N ARG A 126 -13.19 4.04 1.27
CA ARG A 126 -12.39 4.86 2.18
C ARG A 126 -11.36 5.71 1.47
N ALA A 127 -10.82 5.25 0.34
CA ALA A 127 -9.92 6.04 -0.49
C ALA A 127 -10.60 7.24 -1.18
N PHE A 128 -11.94 7.31 -1.18
CA PHE A 128 -12.69 8.45 -1.70
C PHE A 128 -12.82 9.59 -0.66
N ASP A 129 -13.07 9.26 0.61
CA ASP A 129 -13.25 10.23 1.70
C ASP A 129 -12.12 10.11 2.74
N LEU A 130 -10.94 10.61 2.38
CA LEU A 130 -9.77 10.61 3.25
C LEU A 130 -9.42 12.00 3.80
N GLY A 131 -8.77 12.01 4.95
CA GLY A 131 -8.37 13.24 5.62
C GLY A 131 -7.02 13.79 5.17
N LEU A 132 -6.00 12.93 5.07
CA LEU A 132 -4.61 13.32 4.88
C LEU A 132 -3.96 12.56 3.74
N ILE A 133 -3.13 13.23 2.95
CA ILE A 133 -2.28 12.62 1.92
C ILE A 133 -0.80 12.93 2.13
N TYR A 134 0.04 12.01 1.68
CA TYR A 134 1.47 12.16 1.47
C TYR A 134 1.69 12.46 -0.02
N ASP A 135 1.79 13.74 -0.34
CA ASP A 135 2.00 14.18 -1.72
C ASP A 135 3.50 14.24 -2.03
N ILE A 136 3.87 13.87 -3.25
CA ILE A 136 5.27 13.81 -3.70
C ILE A 136 5.35 14.57 -5.02
N SER A 137 6.20 15.60 -5.05
CA SER A 137 6.45 16.38 -6.25
C SER A 137 7.44 15.69 -7.18
N THR A 138 7.48 16.13 -8.44
CA THR A 138 8.53 15.68 -9.37
C THR A 138 9.93 16.00 -8.87
N GLN A 139 10.09 17.11 -8.14
CA GLN A 139 11.38 17.51 -7.60
C GLN A 139 11.85 16.54 -6.50
N ASP A 140 10.95 16.08 -5.64
CA ASP A 140 11.26 15.10 -4.59
C ASP A 140 11.74 13.78 -5.20
N TYR A 141 11.15 13.34 -6.32
CA TYR A 141 11.63 12.16 -7.04
C TYR A 141 13.03 12.36 -7.64
N LEU A 142 13.35 13.56 -8.14
CA LEU A 142 14.68 13.86 -8.69
C LEU A 142 15.73 13.87 -7.57
N GLU A 143 15.42 14.49 -6.43
CA GLU A 143 16.29 14.49 -5.24
C GLU A 143 16.49 13.08 -4.69
N TYR A 144 15.43 12.27 -4.66
CA TYR A 144 15.49 10.86 -4.33
C TYR A 144 16.42 10.07 -5.27
N LEU A 145 16.27 10.22 -6.59
CA LEU A 145 17.18 9.56 -7.55
C LEU A 145 18.63 10.00 -7.35
N CYS A 146 18.88 11.29 -7.12
CA CYS A 146 20.23 11.78 -6.81
C CYS A 146 20.76 11.16 -5.50
N SER A 147 19.91 10.96 -4.47
CA SER A 147 20.30 10.34 -3.19
C SER A 147 20.69 8.86 -3.32
N LEU A 148 20.25 8.20 -4.39
CA LEU A 148 20.63 6.82 -4.74
C LEU A 148 21.96 6.74 -5.52
N ASN A 149 22.73 7.83 -5.59
CA ASN A 149 23.99 7.96 -6.35
C ASN A 149 23.83 7.92 -7.88
N TYR A 150 22.64 8.22 -8.41
CA TYR A 150 22.52 8.48 -9.86
C TYR A 150 23.21 9.79 -10.22
N ASN A 151 23.93 9.81 -11.33
CA ASN A 151 24.57 11.02 -11.84
C ASN A 151 23.56 11.88 -12.63
N SER A 152 23.90 13.16 -12.83
CA SER A 152 23.05 14.13 -13.55
C SER A 152 22.67 13.66 -14.97
N SER A 153 23.55 12.94 -15.67
CA SER A 153 23.27 12.41 -17.01
C SER A 153 22.22 11.29 -16.98
N GLN A 154 22.27 10.42 -15.97
CA GLN A 154 21.26 9.38 -15.75
C GLN A 154 19.93 9.97 -15.35
N VAL A 155 19.92 10.93 -14.41
CA VAL A 155 18.68 11.60 -13.97
C VAL A 155 18.04 12.39 -15.11
N THR A 156 18.85 13.06 -15.94
CA THR A 156 18.37 13.78 -17.14
C THR A 156 17.66 12.84 -18.13
N LEU A 157 18.13 11.59 -18.28
CA LEU A 157 17.46 10.59 -19.13
C LEU A 157 16.05 10.26 -18.62
N PHE A 158 15.87 10.14 -17.30
CA PHE A 158 14.55 9.87 -16.71
C PHE A 158 13.64 11.10 -16.71
N ALA A 159 14.19 12.28 -16.48
CA ALA A 159 13.43 13.52 -16.39
C ALA A 159 12.96 14.05 -17.75
N GLY A 160 13.59 13.64 -18.85
CA GLY A 160 13.35 14.18 -20.19
C GLY A 160 13.76 15.64 -20.36
N LYS A 161 14.43 16.23 -19.36
CA LYS A 161 14.93 17.60 -19.33
C LYS A 161 16.27 17.66 -18.60
N ASN A 162 17.12 18.62 -18.98
CA ASN A 162 18.43 18.80 -18.36
C ASN A 162 18.28 19.07 -16.86
N THR A 163 18.73 18.12 -16.04
CA THR A 163 18.56 18.12 -14.58
C THR A 163 19.90 17.85 -13.92
N THR A 164 20.28 18.72 -12.98
CA THR A 164 21.52 18.60 -12.22
C THR A 164 21.23 18.11 -10.81
N CYS A 165 21.98 17.09 -10.38
CA CYS A 165 21.93 16.66 -8.99
C CYS A 165 22.66 17.66 -8.08
N PRO A 166 22.11 17.98 -6.89
CA PRO A 166 22.81 18.81 -5.92
C PRO A 166 24.09 18.12 -5.42
N VAL A 167 25.20 18.85 -5.35
CA VAL A 167 26.51 18.33 -4.89
C VAL A 167 26.50 18.01 -3.39
N ALA A 168 25.61 18.66 -2.62
CA ALA A 168 25.45 18.48 -1.18
C ALA A 168 23.97 18.36 -0.81
N SER A 169 23.31 17.30 -1.28
CA SER A 169 21.95 17.01 -0.84
C SER A 169 21.96 16.32 0.53
N HIS A 170 21.25 16.89 1.51
CA HIS A 170 20.97 16.23 2.78
C HIS A 170 19.81 15.21 2.66
N PHE A 171 19.21 15.09 1.48
CA PHE A 171 18.10 14.19 1.20
C PHE A 171 18.59 12.74 1.21
N ARG A 172 18.07 11.92 2.13
CA ARG A 172 18.32 10.49 2.15
C ARG A 172 17.19 9.76 1.41
N PRO A 173 17.42 8.54 0.90
CA PRO A 173 16.38 7.78 0.22
C PRO A 173 15.09 7.64 1.06
N GLY A 174 15.24 7.40 2.37
CA GLY A 174 14.11 7.31 3.30
C GLY A 174 13.41 8.64 3.65
N ASP A 175 13.93 9.80 3.23
CA ASP A 175 13.30 11.11 3.41
C ASP A 175 12.26 11.42 2.32
N LEU A 176 12.17 10.60 1.26
CA LEU A 176 11.07 10.68 0.30
C LEU A 176 9.74 10.63 1.06
N ASN A 177 8.83 11.54 0.73
CA ASN A 177 7.53 11.70 1.40
C ASN A 177 6.54 10.58 1.04
N TYR A 178 6.96 9.34 1.20
CA TYR A 178 6.25 8.14 0.82
C TYR A 178 5.37 7.65 1.98
N PRO A 179 4.14 7.15 1.73
CA PRO A 179 3.16 6.74 2.75
C PRO A 179 3.50 5.39 3.39
N SER A 180 4.78 5.09 3.55
CA SER A 180 5.27 3.88 4.21
C SER A 180 6.67 4.13 4.79
N PHE A 181 7.06 3.29 5.74
CA PHE A 181 8.38 3.31 6.34
C PHE A 181 8.97 1.91 6.32
N SER A 182 10.24 1.81 5.95
CA SER A 182 11.02 0.58 6.09
C SER A 182 12.40 0.96 6.60
N VAL A 183 12.91 0.19 7.56
CA VAL A 183 14.23 0.38 8.16
C VAL A 183 14.93 -0.96 8.19
N ILE A 184 16.14 -1.00 7.64
CA ILE A 184 17.03 -2.16 7.78
C ILE A 184 18.06 -1.84 8.87
N PHE A 185 17.92 -2.50 10.01
CA PHE A 185 18.91 -2.44 11.08
C PHE A 185 20.15 -3.26 10.72
N SER A 186 21.32 -2.75 11.09
CA SER A 186 22.60 -3.45 10.94
C SER A 186 23.45 -3.21 12.17
N ARG A 187 24.59 -3.90 12.31
CA ARG A 187 25.52 -3.68 13.44
C ARG A 187 25.97 -2.21 13.59
N LYS A 188 25.90 -1.42 12.51
CA LYS A 188 26.28 0.00 12.50
C LYS A 188 25.10 0.97 12.62
N LEU A 189 23.89 0.53 12.28
CA LEU A 189 22.70 1.38 12.27
C LEU A 189 21.70 0.87 13.31
N THR A 190 21.63 1.56 14.44
CA THR A 190 20.77 1.24 15.59
C THR A 190 19.51 2.11 15.65
N GLY A 191 19.41 3.14 14.81
CA GLY A 191 18.27 4.03 14.73
C GLY A 191 18.36 4.97 13.54
N THR A 192 17.21 5.40 13.04
CA THR A 192 17.09 6.41 11.98
C THR A 192 15.85 7.25 12.24
N THR A 193 15.91 8.51 11.82
CA THR A 193 14.77 9.43 11.82
C THR A 193 14.40 9.70 10.38
N TYR A 194 13.11 9.75 10.07
CA TYR A 194 12.60 10.18 8.77
C TYR A 194 11.63 11.35 8.98
N SER A 195 11.59 12.27 8.02
CA SER A 195 10.59 13.35 7.99
C SER A 195 9.50 13.02 6.97
N ARG A 196 8.25 13.31 7.29
CA ARG A 196 7.13 13.27 6.35
C ARG A 196 6.32 14.55 6.39
N THR A 197 5.78 14.94 5.25
CA THR A 197 4.84 16.04 5.13
C THR A 197 3.47 15.53 4.73
N VAL A 198 2.46 15.78 5.54
CA VAL A 198 1.07 15.46 5.24
C VAL A 198 0.30 16.70 4.84
N THR A 199 -0.60 16.55 3.86
CA THR A 199 -1.50 17.61 3.41
C THR A 199 -2.93 17.26 3.78
N ASN A 200 -3.65 18.18 4.42
CA ASN A 200 -5.07 17.99 4.74
C ASN A 200 -5.93 18.17 3.49
N VAL A 201 -6.61 17.12 3.05
CA VAL A 201 -7.56 17.13 1.91
C VAL A 201 -9.00 16.92 2.35
N GLY A 202 -9.23 16.59 3.62
CA GLY A 202 -10.56 16.50 4.20
C GLY A 202 -11.02 17.81 4.85
N ILE A 203 -11.76 17.67 5.95
CA ILE A 203 -12.38 18.79 6.66
C ILE A 203 -11.32 19.82 7.12
N ALA A 204 -11.62 21.09 6.90
CA ALA A 204 -10.71 22.21 7.16
C ALA A 204 -10.26 22.32 8.62
N LEU A 205 -11.18 22.17 9.58
CA LEU A 205 -10.93 22.22 11.01
C LEU A 205 -10.85 20.81 11.58
N SER A 206 -9.67 20.19 11.46
CA SER A 206 -9.44 18.79 11.85
C SER A 206 -8.22 18.67 12.75
N THR A 207 -8.28 17.75 13.70
CA THR A 207 -7.16 17.40 14.58
C THR A 207 -6.93 15.89 14.52
N TYR A 208 -5.70 15.51 14.20
CA TYR A 208 -5.28 14.11 14.12
C TYR A 208 -4.31 13.81 15.25
N SER A 209 -4.50 12.67 15.91
CA SER A 209 -3.61 12.15 16.95
C SER A 209 -2.93 10.89 16.44
N VAL A 210 -1.62 10.81 16.62
CA VAL A 210 -0.82 9.67 16.16
C VAL A 210 -1.05 8.47 17.07
N LYS A 211 -1.32 7.31 16.47
CA LYS A 211 -1.33 6.01 17.13
C LYS A 211 -0.21 5.16 16.55
N VAL A 212 0.68 4.67 17.41
CA VAL A 212 1.83 3.84 17.03
C VAL A 212 1.58 2.40 17.49
N ILE A 213 1.87 1.44 16.61
CA ILE A 213 1.97 0.02 16.93
C ILE A 213 3.42 -0.34 16.66
N GLU A 214 4.18 -0.66 17.71
CA GLU A 214 5.61 -0.93 17.57
C GLU A 214 5.84 -2.34 17.00
N PRO A 215 6.80 -2.51 16.06
CA PRO A 215 7.18 -3.82 15.56
C PRO A 215 8.00 -4.57 16.62
N GLU A 216 8.03 -5.90 16.51
CA GLU A 216 8.86 -6.72 17.38
C GLU A 216 10.35 -6.37 17.21
N GLY A 217 11.04 -6.09 18.32
CA GLY A 217 12.48 -5.77 18.31
C GLY A 217 12.84 -4.31 18.01
N GLY A 218 11.87 -3.38 17.91
CA GLY A 218 12.13 -1.95 17.69
C GLY A 218 11.24 -1.04 18.54
N SER A 219 11.60 0.24 18.63
CA SER A 219 10.75 1.28 19.24
C SER A 219 10.55 2.43 18.26
N ILE A 220 9.36 3.04 18.27
CA ILE A 220 8.98 4.10 17.33
C ILE A 220 8.51 5.32 18.11
N THR A 221 9.14 6.47 17.84
CA THR A 221 8.73 7.76 18.39
C THR A 221 8.38 8.72 17.26
N VAL A 222 7.20 9.35 17.36
CA VAL A 222 6.71 10.34 16.38
C VAL A 222 6.56 11.69 17.06
N GLN A 223 7.03 12.76 16.39
CA GLN A 223 6.94 14.12 16.89
C GLN A 223 6.60 15.10 15.75
N PRO A 224 5.48 15.85 15.82
CA PRO A 224 4.54 15.95 16.95
C PRO A 224 3.52 14.81 17.00
N LYS A 225 3.04 14.49 18.22
CA LYS A 225 1.97 13.47 18.42
C LYS A 225 0.58 13.91 17.95
N VAL A 226 0.38 15.22 17.74
CA VAL A 226 -0.91 15.81 17.38
C VAL A 226 -0.73 16.84 16.27
N LEU A 227 -1.51 16.71 15.20
CA LEU A 227 -1.54 17.62 14.06
C LEU A 227 -2.88 18.34 13.98
N LYS A 228 -2.87 19.66 14.14
CA LYS A 228 -4.05 20.52 14.02
C LYS A 228 -4.07 21.24 12.67
N PHE A 229 -5.12 21.11 11.89
CA PHE A 229 -5.32 21.82 10.64
C PHE A 229 -6.45 22.84 10.77
N GLY A 230 -6.23 24.02 10.18
CA GLY A 230 -7.22 25.11 10.18
C GLY A 230 -7.89 25.33 8.83
N LYS A 231 -7.34 24.74 7.75
CA LYS A 231 -7.81 24.86 6.37
C LYS A 231 -7.48 23.59 5.58
N MET A 232 -8.28 23.31 4.55
CA MET A 232 -7.95 22.33 3.52
C MET A 232 -6.74 22.81 2.71
N GLY A 233 -5.92 21.89 2.21
CA GLY A 233 -4.66 22.14 1.49
C GLY A 233 -3.47 22.51 2.38
N LYS A 234 -3.66 22.65 3.70
CA LYS A 234 -2.57 23.02 4.62
C LYS A 234 -1.65 21.81 4.83
N LYS A 235 -0.34 22.02 4.68
CA LYS A 235 0.72 21.03 4.89
C LYS A 235 1.28 21.10 6.32
N LYS A 236 1.67 19.96 6.88
CA LYS A 236 2.40 19.85 8.15
C LYS A 236 3.41 18.71 8.12
N GLU A 237 4.54 18.92 8.79
CA GLU A 237 5.62 17.96 8.93
C GLU A 237 5.47 17.12 10.20
N LEU A 238 5.91 15.87 10.16
CA LEU A 238 5.93 14.88 11.25
C LEU A 238 7.15 13.95 11.17
#